data_AF-I4C9S8-F1
#
_entry.id   AF-I4C9S8-F1
#
_cell.length_a   1.000
_cell.length_b   1.000
_cell.length_c   1.000
_cell.angle_alpha   90.00
_cell.angle_beta   90.00
_cell.angle_gamma   90.00
#
_symmetry.space_group_name_H-M   'P 1'
#
loop_
_entity.id
_entity.type
_entity.pdbx_description
1 polymer ?
#
loop_
_entity_poly.entity_id
_entity_poly.type
_entity_poly.pdbx_seq_one_letter_code
_entity_poly.pdbx_strand_id
1 'polypeptide(L)'
;MFPIEQYRAQCLRVEVQSPVQPGQPKNRIKSFPLLVRKEMLAALLAFAVLGIVSALWDAPLSVPADPSGIPEQDVKAPWIFVGIQQMLRYFPPFVAGILLPLAATAALAAIPYLLPRQPLLISIIFGATVILLTALTLWGYFS
;
A
#
# COMPACT_ATOMS: atom_id res chain seq x y z
N MET A 1 -7.80 23.98 -46.87
CA MET A 1 -6.79 24.98 -46.45
C MET A 1 -6.70 24.92 -44.94
N PHE A 2 -5.77 24.10 -44.42
CA PHE A 2 -5.67 23.76 -43.01
C PHE A 2 -4.77 24.76 -42.25
N PRO A 3 -5.04 25.08 -40.97
CA PRO A 3 -4.33 26.11 -40.20
C PRO A 3 -3.02 25.59 -39.60
N ILE A 4 -1.99 25.47 -40.44
CA ILE A 4 -0.67 24.91 -40.06
C ILE A 4 0.14 25.86 -39.15
N GLU A 5 -0.18 27.16 -39.19
CA GLU A 5 0.48 28.20 -38.37
C GLU A 5 0.20 28.06 -36.87
N GLN A 6 -0.98 27.57 -36.48
CA GLN A 6 -1.30 27.41 -35.05
C GLN A 6 -0.49 26.29 -34.39
N TYR A 7 -0.25 25.20 -35.12
CA TYR A 7 0.59 24.10 -34.64
C TYR A 7 2.07 24.51 -34.51
N ARG A 8 2.57 25.35 -35.42
CA ARG A 8 3.96 25.83 -35.41
C ARG A 8 4.28 26.65 -34.16
N ALA A 9 3.37 27.54 -33.75
CA ALA A 9 3.53 28.36 -32.55
C ALA A 9 3.47 27.54 -31.26
N GLN A 10 2.73 26.43 -31.26
CA GLN A 10 2.62 25.56 -30.10
C GLN A 10 3.84 24.65 -29.93
N CYS A 11 4.44 24.13 -31.01
CA CYS A 11 5.70 23.38 -30.95
C CYS A 11 6.88 24.25 -30.51
N LEU A 12 6.99 25.48 -31.03
CA LEU A 12 8.02 26.43 -30.62
C LEU A 12 7.94 26.79 -29.13
N ARG A 13 6.76 26.72 -28.52
CA ARG A 13 6.56 26.98 -27.09
C ARG A 13 6.84 25.76 -26.20
N VAL A 14 6.75 24.53 -26.73
CA VAL A 14 7.00 23.29 -25.98
C VAL A 14 8.50 22.94 -25.94
N GLU A 15 9.27 23.33 -26.95
CA GLU A 15 10.70 22.99 -27.08
C GLU A 15 11.63 23.76 -26.12
N VAL A 16 11.20 24.91 -25.57
CA VAL A 16 12.02 25.69 -24.61
C VAL A 16 11.89 25.12 -23.19
N GLN A 17 12.13 23.82 -23.06
CA GLN A 17 12.31 23.16 -21.76
C GLN A 17 13.78 23.39 -21.35
N SER A 18 14.02 24.42 -20.54
CA SER A 18 15.35 24.75 -20.01
C SER A 18 15.97 23.57 -19.23
N PRO A 19 17.30 23.43 -19.20
CA PRO A 19 17.98 22.36 -18.49
C PRO A 19 17.55 22.33 -17.02
N VAL A 20 17.25 21.13 -16.50
CA VAL A 20 16.80 20.90 -15.13
C VAL A 20 17.93 21.28 -14.18
N GLN A 21 17.88 22.51 -13.66
CA GLN A 21 18.79 22.99 -12.61
C GLN A 21 18.41 22.32 -11.28
N PRO A 22 19.36 21.74 -10.53
CA PRO A 22 19.09 21.13 -9.23
C PRO A 22 18.66 22.21 -8.24
N GLY A 23 17.37 22.23 -7.86
CA GLY A 23 16.78 23.23 -6.97
C GLY A 23 15.55 23.96 -7.51
N GLN A 24 15.18 23.76 -8.78
CA GLN A 24 13.96 24.33 -9.35
C GLN A 24 12.72 23.53 -8.91
N PRO A 25 11.57 24.17 -8.64
CA PRO A 25 10.33 23.47 -8.35
C PRO A 25 9.98 22.55 -9.52
N LYS A 26 9.96 21.23 -9.25
CA LYS A 26 9.62 20.15 -10.18
C LYS A 26 8.51 20.60 -11.12
N ASN A 27 8.66 20.41 -12.43
CA ASN A 27 7.68 20.78 -13.46
C ASN A 27 6.26 20.30 -13.05
N ARG A 28 5.43 21.22 -12.52
CA ARG A 28 4.13 20.91 -11.92
C ARG A 28 3.05 21.20 -12.96
N ILE A 29 2.49 20.13 -13.51
CA ILE A 29 1.31 20.19 -14.37
C ILE A 29 0.03 20.29 -13.53
N LYS A 30 -1.00 20.98 -14.04
CA LYS A 30 -2.30 21.07 -13.36
C LYS A 30 -2.91 19.68 -13.19
N SER A 31 -3.33 19.36 -11.97
CA SER A 31 -3.94 18.06 -11.63
C SER A 31 -5.23 17.81 -12.42
N PHE A 32 -6.03 18.85 -12.64
CA PHE A 32 -7.17 18.78 -13.54
C PHE A 32 -6.77 19.21 -14.97
N PRO A 33 -7.17 18.50 -16.03
CA PRO A 33 -7.99 17.27 -16.09
C PRO A 33 -7.17 15.96 -16.15
N LEU A 34 -5.84 16.06 -16.30
CA LEU A 34 -4.99 14.92 -16.66
C LEU A 34 -4.83 13.89 -15.54
N LEU A 35 -4.72 14.32 -14.28
CA LEU A 35 -4.58 13.41 -13.13
C LEU A 35 -5.92 12.74 -12.83
N VAL A 36 -7.01 13.51 -12.83
CA VAL A 36 -8.36 12.99 -12.60
C VAL A 36 -8.73 11.89 -13.59
N ARG A 37 -8.39 12.05 -14.89
CA ARG A 37 -8.61 11.00 -15.90
C ARG A 37 -7.85 9.71 -15.59
N LYS A 38 -6.62 9.81 -15.09
CA LYS A 38 -5.78 8.64 -14.74
C LYS A 38 -6.29 7.93 -13.49
N GLU A 39 -6.62 8.69 -12.44
CA GLU A 39 -7.18 8.14 -11.19
C GLU A 39 -8.53 7.47 -11.43
N MET A 40 -9.40 8.07 -12.25
CA MET A 40 -10.69 7.47 -12.60
C MET A 40 -10.52 6.15 -13.37
N LEU A 41 -9.56 6.07 -14.30
CA LEU A 41 -9.23 4.83 -14.99
C LEU A 41 -8.69 3.77 -14.03
N ALA A 42 -7.79 4.16 -13.11
CA ALA A 42 -7.25 3.25 -12.10
C ALA A 42 -8.34 2.73 -11.15
N ALA A 43 -9.27 3.59 -10.73
CA ALA A 43 -10.41 3.19 -9.90
C ALA A 43 -11.33 2.20 -10.63
N LEU A 44 -11.66 2.46 -11.90
CA LEU A 44 -12.47 1.54 -12.71
C LEU A 44 -11.78 0.18 -12.87
N LEU A 45 -10.47 0.16 -13.11
CA LEU A 45 -9.70 -1.08 -13.17
C LEU A 45 -9.70 -1.81 -11.83
N ALA A 46 -9.52 -1.10 -10.70
CA ALA A 46 -9.58 -1.71 -9.38
C ALA A 46 -10.95 -2.33 -9.09
N PHE A 47 -12.05 -1.64 -9.42
CA PHE A 47 -13.40 -2.19 -9.30
C PHE A 47 -13.63 -3.40 -10.20
N ALA A 48 -13.16 -3.36 -11.45
CA ALA A 48 -13.27 -4.49 -12.36
C ALA A 48 -12.51 -5.72 -11.82
N VAL A 49 -11.28 -5.53 -11.34
CA VAL A 49 -10.48 -6.61 -10.74
C VAL A 49 -11.17 -7.18 -9.50
N LEU A 50 -11.63 -6.33 -8.58
CA LEU A 50 -12.38 -6.78 -7.40
C LEU A 50 -13.65 -7.54 -7.77
N GLY A 51 -14.40 -7.06 -8.78
CA GLY A 51 -15.60 -7.73 -9.27
C GLY A 51 -15.31 -9.09 -9.90
N ILE A 52 -14.25 -9.20 -10.71
CA ILE A 52 -13.82 -10.48 -11.31
C ILE A 52 -13.39 -11.46 -10.20
N VAL A 53 -12.57 -11.02 -9.25
CA VAL A 53 -12.13 -11.87 -8.14
C VAL A 53 -13.32 -12.34 -7.30
N SER A 54 -14.26 -11.44 -6.99
CA SER A 54 -15.46 -11.78 -6.22
C SER A 54 -16.41 -12.72 -6.96
N ALA A 55 -16.43 -12.70 -8.30
CA ALA A 55 -17.26 -13.60 -9.10
C ALA A 55 -16.62 -14.98 -9.29
N LEU A 56 -15.28 -15.06 -9.27
CA LEU A 56 -14.54 -16.32 -9.43
C LEU A 56 -14.33 -17.06 -8.10
N TRP A 57 -14.25 -16.33 -6.98
CA TRP A 57 -14.11 -16.89 -5.65
C TRP A 57 -15.32 -16.53 -4.79
N ASP A 58 -16.19 -17.51 -4.54
CA ASP A 58 -17.26 -17.37 -3.56
C ASP A 58 -16.67 -17.16 -2.16
N ALA A 59 -17.16 -16.15 -1.46
CA ALA A 59 -16.85 -15.97 -0.05
C ALA A 59 -17.59 -17.08 0.73
N PRO A 60 -16.88 -17.99 1.43
CA PRO A 60 -17.53 -18.98 2.27
C PRO A 60 -18.21 -18.24 3.43
N LEU A 61 -19.54 -18.11 3.38
CA LEU A 61 -20.31 -17.61 4.52
C LEU A 61 -20.32 -18.69 5.59
N SER A 62 -19.83 -18.36 6.80
CA SER A 62 -19.91 -19.28 7.93
C SER A 62 -21.37 -19.48 8.39
N VAL A 63 -21.57 -20.56 9.15
CA VAL A 63 -22.84 -20.87 9.81
C VAL A 63 -23.30 -19.70 10.70
N PRO A 64 -24.63 -19.53 10.89
CA PRO A 64 -25.14 -18.56 11.85
C PRO A 64 -24.51 -18.80 13.23
N ALA A 65 -24.15 -17.72 13.92
CA ALA A 65 -23.47 -17.79 15.20
C ALA A 65 -24.28 -18.62 16.22
N ASP A 66 -23.75 -19.79 16.59
CA ASP A 66 -24.31 -20.66 17.63
C ASP A 66 -23.43 -20.54 18.89
N PRO A 67 -23.97 -20.07 20.03
CA PRO A 67 -23.23 -19.99 21.28
C PRO A 67 -22.91 -21.36 21.90
N SER A 68 -23.50 -22.46 21.40
CA SER A 68 -23.37 -23.81 21.97
C SER A 68 -22.27 -24.67 21.35
N GLY A 69 -21.64 -24.22 20.26
CA GLY A 69 -20.48 -24.90 19.68
C GLY A 69 -19.82 -24.07 18.58
N ILE A 70 -18.55 -23.71 18.78
CA ILE A 70 -17.77 -22.98 17.77
C ILE A 70 -17.11 -24.02 16.85
N PRO A 71 -17.45 -24.11 15.56
CA PRO A 71 -16.71 -24.95 14.63
C PRO A 71 -15.27 -24.43 14.49
N GLU A 72 -14.28 -25.33 14.45
CA GLU A 72 -12.83 -24.99 14.47
C GLU A 72 -12.40 -24.01 13.36
N GLN A 73 -13.14 -23.98 12.26
CA GLN A 73 -12.90 -23.15 11.07
C GLN A 73 -13.23 -21.66 11.30
N ASP A 74 -14.08 -21.30 12.27
CA ASP A 74 -14.38 -19.90 12.64
C ASP A 74 -13.37 -19.29 13.63
N VAL A 75 -12.44 -20.09 14.14
CA VAL A 75 -11.48 -19.65 15.18
C VAL A 75 -10.18 -19.11 14.57
N LYS A 76 -9.89 -19.38 13.29
CA LYS A 76 -8.71 -18.80 12.61
C LYS A 76 -8.95 -17.31 12.30
N ALA A 77 -8.03 -16.44 12.69
CA ALA A 77 -8.19 -15.00 12.45
C ALA A 77 -8.34 -14.64 10.97
N PRO A 78 -8.97 -13.48 10.69
CA PRO A 78 -8.76 -12.76 9.44
C PRO A 78 -7.26 -12.57 9.16
N TRP A 79 -6.86 -12.73 7.91
CA TRP A 79 -5.47 -12.70 7.42
C TRP A 79 -4.58 -11.55 7.93
N ILE A 80 -5.17 -10.39 8.26
CA ILE A 80 -4.46 -9.23 8.85
C ILE A 80 -3.97 -9.53 10.28
N PHE A 81 -4.71 -10.34 11.04
CA PHE A 81 -4.41 -10.64 12.44
C PHE A 81 -3.68 -11.96 12.65
N VAL A 82 -3.59 -12.82 11.63
CA VAL A 82 -2.95 -14.14 11.70
C VAL A 82 -1.52 -14.05 12.23
N GLY A 83 -0.72 -13.10 11.73
CA GLY A 83 0.66 -12.92 12.20
C GLY A 83 0.75 -12.50 13.66
N ILE A 84 -0.16 -11.62 14.11
CA ILE A 84 -0.23 -11.18 15.52
C ILE A 84 -0.69 -12.33 16.41
N GLN A 85 -1.71 -13.10 16.00
CA GLN A 85 -2.20 -14.25 16.75
C GLN A 85 -1.10 -15.28 17.00
N GLN A 86 -0.23 -15.51 16.03
CA GLN A 86 0.90 -16.40 16.20
C GLN A 86 1.92 -15.86 17.21
N MET A 87 2.16 -14.54 17.23
CA MET A 87 2.98 -13.92 18.27
C MET A 87 2.34 -14.06 19.67
N LEU A 88 1.01 -13.97 19.78
CA LEU A 88 0.30 -14.21 21.05
C LEU A 88 0.43 -15.66 21.54
N ARG A 89 0.73 -16.62 20.67
CA ARG A 89 1.00 -18.01 21.07
C ARG A 89 2.37 -18.17 21.74
N TYR A 90 3.33 -17.30 21.44
CA TYR A 90 4.70 -17.39 21.95
C TYR A 90 5.05 -16.34 23.01
N PHE A 91 4.32 -15.22 23.06
CA PHE A 91 4.61 -14.09 23.95
C PHE A 91 3.38 -13.68 24.78
N PRO A 92 3.58 -13.03 25.95
CA PRO A 92 2.47 -12.48 26.71
C PRO A 92 1.67 -11.47 25.87
N PRO A 93 0.32 -11.43 26.03
CA PRO A 93 -0.57 -10.67 25.15
C PRO A 93 -0.26 -9.18 25.08
N PHE A 94 0.20 -8.59 26.19
CA PHE A 94 0.62 -7.19 26.24
C PHE A 94 1.80 -6.89 25.31
N VAL A 95 2.80 -7.79 25.28
CA VAL A 95 4.01 -7.58 24.48
C VAL A 95 3.69 -7.78 22.99
N ALA A 96 3.01 -8.87 22.65
CA ALA A 96 2.69 -9.19 21.25
C ALA A 96 1.64 -8.27 20.64
N GLY A 97 0.60 -7.90 21.42
CA GLY A 97 -0.54 -7.13 20.91
C GLY A 97 -0.35 -5.62 20.95
N ILE A 98 0.44 -5.09 21.89
CA ILE A 98 0.55 -3.63 22.11
C ILE A 98 1.98 -3.16 21.89
N LEU A 99 2.95 -3.73 22.60
CA LEU A 99 4.32 -3.22 22.59
C LEU A 99 4.99 -3.37 21.23
N LEU A 100 4.85 -4.52 20.58
CA LEU A 100 5.52 -4.84 19.33
C LEU A 100 4.97 -4.02 18.14
N PRO A 101 3.63 -3.89 17.97
CA PRO A 101 3.07 -2.99 16.95
C PRO A 101 3.43 -1.53 17.19
N LEU A 102 3.35 -1.05 18.44
CA LEU A 102 3.73 0.33 18.77
C LEU A 102 5.21 0.60 18.51
N ALA A 103 6.10 -0.35 18.84
CA ALA A 103 7.51 -0.24 18.55
C ALA A 103 7.77 -0.17 17.04
N ALA A 104 7.08 -0.99 16.23
CA ALA A 104 7.19 -0.94 14.77
C ALA A 104 6.71 0.40 14.19
N THR A 105 5.56 0.91 14.65
CA THR A 105 5.04 2.22 14.22
C THR A 105 5.94 3.37 14.69
N ALA A 106 6.44 3.34 15.92
CA ALA A 106 7.36 4.34 16.45
C ALA A 106 8.70 4.34 15.71
N ALA A 107 9.24 3.17 15.39
CA ALA A 107 10.45 3.03 14.58
C ALA A 107 10.24 3.66 13.19
N LEU A 108 9.09 3.42 12.56
CA LEU A 108 8.73 4.01 11.27
C LEU A 108 8.56 5.54 11.35
N ALA A 109 7.93 6.04 12.42
CA ALA A 109 7.73 7.47 12.65
C ALA A 109 9.03 8.20 13.02
N ALA A 110 10.00 7.51 13.60
CA ALA A 110 11.31 8.07 13.95
C ALA A 110 12.24 8.23 12.73
N ILE A 111 11.97 7.54 11.62
CA ILE A 111 12.76 7.60 10.37
C ILE A 111 13.07 9.03 9.91
N PRO A 112 12.08 9.94 9.72
CA PRO A 112 12.35 11.30 9.24
C PRO A 112 13.27 12.11 10.16
N TYR A 113 13.33 11.80 11.46
CA TYR A 113 14.11 12.54 12.45
C TYR A 113 15.53 11.98 12.63
N LEU A 114 15.69 10.65 12.58
CA LEU A 114 16.95 9.98 12.88
C LEU A 114 17.83 9.77 11.62
N LEU A 115 17.25 9.62 10.44
CA LEU A 115 17.98 9.34 9.20
C LEU A 115 17.68 10.35 8.07
N PRO A 116 18.03 11.65 8.21
CA PRO A 116 17.67 12.66 7.22
C PRO A 116 18.42 12.57 5.88
N ARG A 117 19.52 11.79 5.77
CA ARG A 117 20.42 11.81 4.60
C ARG A 117 20.79 10.45 3.99
N GLN A 118 20.19 9.34 4.43
CA GLN A 118 20.57 8.00 3.97
C GLN A 118 19.40 7.27 3.30
N PRO A 119 19.04 7.62 2.04
CA PRO A 119 17.86 7.06 1.36
C PRO A 119 17.94 5.54 1.18
N LEU A 120 19.16 5.01 1.05
CA LEU A 120 19.42 3.59 0.92
C LEU A 120 19.03 2.84 2.20
N LEU A 121 19.45 3.34 3.37
CA LEU A 121 19.11 2.72 4.66
C LEU A 121 17.61 2.81 4.97
N ILE A 122 16.95 3.92 4.61
CA ILE A 122 15.49 4.04 4.72
C ILE A 122 14.79 2.96 3.90
N SER A 123 15.22 2.77 2.64
CA SER A 123 14.66 1.74 1.77
C SER A 123 14.95 0.33 2.29
N ILE A 124 16.11 0.08 2.89
CA ILE A 124 16.43 -1.21 3.52
C ILE A 124 15.53 -1.46 4.73
N ILE A 125 15.38 -0.48 5.64
CA ILE A 125 14.56 -0.63 6.85
C ILE A 125 13.09 -0.84 6.48
N PHE A 126 12.56 -0.03 5.55
CA PHE A 126 11.20 -0.18 5.05
C PHE A 126 11.00 -1.54 4.38
N GLY A 127 11.91 -1.92 3.47
CA GLY A 127 11.88 -3.23 2.81
C GLY A 127 11.96 -4.39 3.79
N ALA A 128 12.86 -4.33 4.77
CA ALA A 128 12.99 -5.34 5.82
C ALA A 128 11.74 -5.43 6.69
N THR A 129 11.10 -4.30 7.01
CA THR A 129 9.84 -4.27 7.77
C THR A 129 8.71 -4.92 6.97
N VAL A 130 8.59 -4.59 5.68
CA VAL A 130 7.58 -5.21 4.80
C VAL A 130 7.83 -6.70 4.64
N ILE A 131 9.07 -7.13 4.41
CA ILE A 131 9.45 -8.55 4.29
C ILE A 131 9.20 -9.30 5.60
N LEU A 132 9.50 -8.69 6.74
CA LEU A 132 9.22 -9.28 8.05
C LEU A 132 7.71 -9.49 8.25
N LEU A 133 6.89 -8.49 7.92
CA LEU A 133 5.43 -8.58 8.03
C LEU A 133 4.85 -9.63 7.08
N THR A 134 5.32 -9.71 5.83
CA THR A 134 4.85 -10.74 4.90
C THR A 134 5.31 -12.14 5.31
N ALA A 135 6.55 -12.30 5.77
CA ALA A 135 7.05 -13.57 6.29
C ALA A 135 6.27 -14.02 7.53
N LEU A 136 5.95 -13.09 8.44
CA LEU A 136 5.14 -13.35 9.63
C LEU A 136 3.71 -13.79 9.27
N THR A 137 3.09 -13.13 8.29
CA THR A 137 1.75 -13.48 7.79
C THR A 137 1.76 -14.84 7.09
N LEU A 138 2.77 -15.12 6.26
CA LEU A 138 2.89 -16.43 5.59
C LEU A 138 3.14 -17.54 6.60
N TRP A 139 4.04 -17.34 7.56
CA TRP A 139 4.29 -18.30 8.63
C TRP A 139 3.04 -18.58 9.46
N GLY A 140 2.29 -17.53 9.85
CA GLY A 140 1.05 -17.69 10.58
C GLY A 140 -0.07 -18.36 9.76
N TYR A 141 -0.05 -18.23 8.44
CA TYR A 141 -1.03 -18.87 7.57
C TYR A 141 -0.80 -20.39 7.43
N PHE A 142 0.46 -20.81 7.37
CA PHE A 142 0.85 -22.22 7.20
C PHE A 142 1.04 -23.00 8.52
N SER A 143 1.11 -22.31 9.67
CA SER A 143 1.15 -22.92 11.01
C SER A 143 -0.23 -23.24 11.58
#